data_AF-A0A436F4D9-F1
#
_entry.id   AF-A0A436F4D9-F1
#
_cell.length_a   1.000
_cell.length_b   1.000
_cell.length_c   1.000
_cell.angle_alpha   90.00
_cell.angle_beta   90.00
_cell.angle_gamma   90.00
#
_symmetry.space_group_name_H-M   'P 1'
#
loop_
_entity.id
_entity.type
_entity.pdbx_description
1 polymer ?
#
loop_
_entity_poly.entity_id
_entity_poly.type
_entity_poly.pdbx_seq_one_letter_code
_entity_poly.pdbx_strand_id
1 'polypeptide(L)'
;PGLEGDPSHNLARAQMERFGFLISFELASEDKAEDFINNCALMQAATSFGGVHTSAERRLKRGDAVAAGFVRLSVGCEPVEELWKAIETSLDKIGG
;
A
#
# COMPACT_ATOMS: atom_id res chain seq x y z
N PRO A 1 5.85 3.27 -9.85
CA PRO A 1 6.32 4.08 -10.99
C PRO A 1 6.93 5.46 -10.61
N GLY A 2 6.49 6.10 -9.52
CA GLY A 2 7.01 7.42 -9.14
C GLY A 2 8.42 7.43 -8.54
N LEU A 3 8.96 6.28 -8.12
CA LEU A 3 10.32 6.14 -7.60
C LEU A 3 11.32 6.00 -8.76
N GLU A 4 12.47 6.68 -8.69
CA GLU A 4 13.49 6.67 -9.76
C GLU A 4 14.06 5.27 -10.05
N GLY A 5 14.11 4.40 -9.04
CA GLY A 5 14.56 3.02 -9.17
C GLY A 5 13.53 2.06 -9.77
N ASP A 6 12.29 2.50 -10.03
CA ASP A 6 11.27 1.67 -10.65
C ASP A 6 11.58 1.44 -12.14
N PRO A 7 11.59 0.19 -12.66
CA PRO A 7 11.89 -0.09 -14.07
C PRO A 7 10.98 0.65 -15.06
N SER A 8 9.76 0.98 -14.64
CA SER A 8 8.77 1.70 -15.45
C SER A 8 8.85 3.21 -15.27
N HIS A 9 9.75 3.76 -14.44
CA HIS A 9 9.81 5.18 -14.11
C HIS A 9 9.92 6.08 -15.35
N ASN A 10 10.87 5.78 -16.24
CA ASN A 10 11.09 6.57 -17.45
C ASN A 10 9.86 6.57 -18.38
N LEU A 11 9.24 5.42 -18.56
CA LEU A 11 8.02 5.29 -19.37
C LEU A 11 6.85 6.03 -18.70
N ALA A 12 6.67 5.86 -17.39
CA ALA A 12 5.62 6.54 -16.63
C ALA A 12 5.76 8.06 -16.71
N ARG A 13 6.98 8.60 -16.57
CA ARG A 13 7.25 10.04 -16.70
C ARG A 13 6.93 10.58 -18.09
N ALA A 14 7.12 9.78 -19.14
CA ALA A 14 6.86 10.19 -20.52
C ALA A 14 5.36 10.22 -20.88
N GLN A 15 4.54 9.35 -20.25
CA GLN A 15 3.15 9.13 -20.67
C GLN A 15 2.08 9.46 -19.61
N MET A 16 2.47 9.68 -18.34
CA MET A 16 1.56 9.97 -17.24
C MET A 16 1.78 11.39 -16.72
N GLU A 17 0.70 12.13 -16.44
CA GLU A 17 0.78 13.45 -15.79
C GLU A 17 1.21 13.31 -14.31
N ARG A 18 0.76 12.24 -13.64
CA ARG A 18 1.08 11.90 -12.25
C ARG A 18 1.20 10.39 -12.10
N PHE A 19 1.90 9.93 -11.07
CA PHE A 19 2.22 8.51 -10.87
C PHE A 19 1.10 7.66 -10.24
N GLY A 20 -0.05 8.27 -9.94
CA GLY A 20 -1.18 7.60 -9.28
C GLY A 20 -0.99 7.46 -7.77
N PHE A 21 -1.95 6.78 -7.15
CA PHE A 21 -2.08 6.61 -5.69
C PHE A 21 -1.99 5.14 -5.24
N LEU A 22 -1.67 4.23 -6.18
CA LEU A 22 -1.46 2.83 -5.88
C LEU A 22 0.02 2.59 -5.56
N ILE A 23 0.26 2.04 -4.37
CA ILE A 23 1.58 1.67 -3.88
C ILE A 23 1.56 0.18 -3.56
N SER A 24 2.63 -0.52 -3.92
CA SER A 24 2.81 -1.93 -3.58
C SER A 24 4.15 -2.14 -2.91
N PHE A 25 4.16 -3.02 -1.90
CA PHE A 25 5.34 -3.41 -1.15
C PHE A 25 5.14 -4.79 -0.55
N GLU A 26 6.23 -5.38 -0.06
CA GLU A 26 6.25 -6.70 0.53
C GLU A 26 6.66 -6.63 2.00
N LEU A 27 5.92 -7.31 2.86
CA LEU A 27 6.25 -7.52 4.26
C LEU A 27 6.74 -8.96 4.47
N ALA A 28 7.44 -9.21 5.57
CA ALA A 28 8.15 -10.48 5.82
C ALA A 28 7.26 -11.73 5.80
N SER A 29 5.96 -11.60 6.10
CA SER A 29 5.01 -12.71 6.10
C SER A 29 3.58 -12.26 5.82
N GLU A 30 2.72 -13.24 5.55
CA GLU A 30 1.26 -13.04 5.47
C GLU A 30 0.70 -12.43 6.76
N ASP A 31 1.10 -12.95 7.93
CA ASP A 31 0.60 -12.47 9.23
C ASP A 31 0.97 -11.00 9.44
N LYS A 32 2.23 -10.63 9.18
CA LYS A 32 2.70 -9.24 9.31
C LYS A 32 1.94 -8.31 8.34
N ALA A 33 1.60 -8.79 7.13
CA ALA A 33 0.79 -8.03 6.19
C ALA A 33 -0.66 -7.84 6.66
N GLU A 34 -1.32 -8.90 7.14
CA GLU A 34 -2.68 -8.80 7.69
C GLU A 34 -2.70 -7.92 8.96
N ASP A 35 -1.71 -8.06 9.84
CA ASP A 35 -1.58 -7.24 11.05
C ASP A 35 -1.36 -5.76 10.70
N PHE A 36 -0.51 -5.45 9.73
CA PHE A 36 -0.32 -4.08 9.25
C PHE A 36 -1.64 -3.48 8.73
N ILE A 37 -2.39 -4.25 7.93
CA ILE A 37 -3.64 -3.79 7.33
C ILE A 37 -4.71 -3.56 8.41
N ASN A 38 -4.90 -4.53 9.31
CA ASN A 38 -5.98 -4.52 10.28
C ASN A 38 -5.75 -3.57 11.46
N ASN A 39 -4.49 -3.19 11.76
CA ASN A 39 -4.15 -2.35 12.90
C ASN A 39 -3.81 -0.89 12.55
N CYS A 40 -3.94 -0.49 11.29
CA CYS A 40 -3.72 0.89 10.86
C CYS A 40 -5.03 1.69 10.92
N ALA A 41 -5.11 2.67 11.83
CA ALA A 41 -6.34 3.37 12.18
C ALA A 41 -7.03 4.14 11.03
N LEU A 42 -6.27 4.53 10.00
CA LEU A 42 -6.77 5.30 8.86
C LEU A 42 -6.82 4.47 7.57
N MET A 43 -6.76 3.15 7.67
CA MET A 43 -6.75 2.25 6.53
C MET A 43 -7.85 1.20 6.66
N GLN A 44 -8.57 0.94 5.57
CA GLN A 44 -9.56 -0.11 5.50
C GLN A 44 -9.03 -1.34 4.77
N ALA A 45 -9.28 -2.52 5.32
CA ALA A 45 -9.12 -3.77 4.58
C ALA A 45 -10.22 -3.88 3.51
N ALA A 46 -9.89 -3.57 2.25
CA ALA A 46 -10.87 -3.57 1.16
C ALA A 46 -10.29 -4.06 -0.17
N THR A 47 -11.11 -4.74 -0.97
CA THR A 47 -10.77 -5.21 -2.32
C THR A 47 -10.83 -4.13 -3.38
N SER A 48 -11.69 -3.13 -3.14
CA SER A 48 -11.90 -2.02 -4.06
C SER A 48 -10.94 -0.87 -3.76
N PHE A 49 -10.65 -0.09 -4.79
CA PHE A 49 -9.73 1.06 -4.76
C PHE A 49 -10.37 2.23 -5.53
N GLY A 50 -9.88 3.45 -5.27
CA GLY A 50 -10.41 4.68 -5.89
C GLY A 50 -11.52 5.37 -5.10
N GLY A 51 -11.74 4.98 -3.84
CA GLY A 51 -12.49 5.77 -2.87
C GLY A 51 -11.64 6.93 -2.33
N VAL A 52 -12.28 7.83 -1.57
CA VAL A 52 -11.59 8.93 -0.88
C VAL A 52 -10.84 8.49 0.39
N HIS A 53 -11.00 7.22 0.78
CA HIS A 53 -10.37 6.65 1.96
C HIS A 53 -9.27 5.68 1.59
N THR A 54 -8.19 5.69 2.38
CA THR A 54 -7.08 4.76 2.22
C THR A 54 -7.53 3.34 2.46
N SER A 55 -7.19 2.43 1.55
CA SER A 55 -7.50 1.01 1.65
C SER A 55 -6.32 0.14 1.25
N ALA A 56 -6.25 -1.07 1.80
CA ALA A 56 -5.24 -2.04 1.41
C ALA A 56 -5.77 -3.47 1.38
N GLU A 57 -5.09 -4.31 0.62
CA GLU A 57 -5.31 -5.75 0.60
C GLU A 57 -4.04 -6.53 0.31
N ARG A 58 -4.06 -7.79 0.74
CA ARG A 58 -3.05 -8.78 0.37
C ARG A 58 -3.47 -9.50 -0.91
N ARG A 59 -2.62 -9.43 -1.93
CA ARG A 59 -2.99 -9.83 -3.30
C ARG A 59 -2.98 -11.35 -3.50
N LEU A 60 -2.15 -12.09 -2.76
CA LEU A 60 -2.16 -13.56 -2.80
C LEU A 60 -3.54 -14.14 -2.40
N LYS A 61 -4.24 -13.51 -1.43
CA LYS A 61 -5.62 -13.87 -1.02
C LYS A 61 -6.65 -13.73 -2.15
N ARG A 62 -6.29 -13.07 -3.25
CA ARG A 62 -7.10 -12.86 -4.45
C ARG A 62 -6.72 -13.76 -5.62
N GLY A 63 -5.71 -14.62 -5.45
CA GLY A 63 -5.23 -15.54 -6.48
C GLY A 63 -4.10 -14.98 -7.35
N ASP A 64 -3.54 -13.81 -7.02
CA ASP A 64 -2.40 -13.26 -7.73
C ASP A 64 -1.12 -14.06 -7.42
N ALA A 65 -0.26 -14.27 -8.43
CA ALA A 65 1.04 -14.93 -8.26
C ALA A 65 2.09 -13.96 -7.67
N VAL A 66 1.95 -13.64 -6.39
CA VAL A 66 2.83 -12.73 -5.63
C VAL A 66 3.26 -13.33 -4.29
N ALA A 67 4.23 -12.72 -3.63
CA ALA A 67 4.69 -13.13 -2.31
C ALA A 67 3.58 -13.10 -1.26
N ALA A 68 3.69 -13.93 -0.22
CA ALA A 68 2.69 -14.06 0.83
C ALA A 68 2.42 -12.73 1.55
N GLY A 69 3.46 -11.93 1.81
CA GLY A 69 3.33 -10.61 2.43
C GLY A 69 3.13 -9.44 1.46
N PHE A 70 2.76 -9.69 0.20
CA PHE A 70 2.56 -8.62 -0.78
C PHE A 70 1.28 -7.83 -0.48
N VAL A 71 1.45 -6.52 -0.24
CA VAL A 71 0.38 -5.57 0.05
C VAL A 71 0.19 -4.63 -1.14
N ARG A 72 -1.07 -4.38 -1.52
CA ARG A 72 -1.45 -3.29 -2.40
C ARG A 72 -2.22 -2.25 -1.61
N LEU A 73 -1.67 -1.06 -1.52
CA LEU A 73 -2.22 0.12 -0.87
C LEU A 73 -2.80 1.08 -1.91
N SER A 74 -4.03 1.50 -1.70
CA SER A 74 -4.69 2.61 -2.40
C SER A 74 -4.75 3.79 -1.46
N VAL A 75 -3.93 4.81 -1.71
CA VAL A 75 -3.89 6.04 -0.90
C VAL A 75 -5.13 6.89 -1.15
N GLY A 76 -5.82 7.28 -0.09
CA GLY A 76 -6.99 8.15 -0.09
C GLY A 76 -6.65 9.64 -0.01
N CYS A 77 -7.59 10.41 0.54
CA CYS A 77 -7.53 11.87 0.66
C CYS A 77 -7.35 12.33 2.12
N GLU A 78 -6.90 11.46 3.02
CA GLU A 78 -6.62 11.81 4.41
C GLU A 78 -5.53 12.91 4.53
N PRO A 79 -5.50 13.70 5.62
CA PRO A 79 -4.37 14.59 5.89
C PRO A 79 -3.05 13.82 5.91
N VAL A 80 -2.09 14.26 5.10
CA VAL A 80 -0.84 13.52 4.84
C VAL A 80 -0.10 13.13 6.12
N GLU A 81 0.03 14.06 7.06
CA GLU A 81 0.76 13.83 8.32
C GLU A 81 0.05 12.81 9.22
N GLU A 82 -1.28 12.81 9.22
CA GLU A 82 -2.05 11.87 10.04
C GLU A 82 -2.04 10.47 9.43
N LEU A 83 -2.14 10.38 8.10
CA LEU A 83 -2.00 9.11 7.39
C LEU A 83 -0.59 8.53 7.56
N TRP A 84 0.44 9.36 7.48
CA TRP A 84 1.82 8.96 7.68
C TRP A 84 2.03 8.37 9.08
N LYS A 85 1.62 9.09 10.12
CA LYS A 85 1.71 8.61 11.52
C LYS A 85 0.95 7.29 11.73
N ALA A 86 -0.23 7.14 11.11
CA ALA A 86 -1.01 5.92 11.23
C ALA A 86 -0.30 4.72 10.59
N ILE A 87 0.30 4.91 9.41
CA ILE A 87 1.08 3.88 8.72
C ILE A 87 2.34 3.52 9.52
N GLU A 88 3.10 4.52 9.95
CA GLU A 88 4.32 4.34 10.77
C GLU A 88 4.01 3.57 12.06
N THR A 89 2.99 3.99 12.79
CA THR A 89 2.53 3.31 14.02
C THR A 89 2.15 1.84 13.76
N SER A 90 1.54 1.54 12.61
CA SER A 90 1.18 0.17 12.25
C SER A 90 2.42 -0.66 11.90
N LEU A 91 3.36 -0.09 11.17
CA LEU A 91 4.62 -0.73 10.81
C LEU A 91 5.50 -1.02 12.04
N ASP A 92 5.61 -0.08 12.97
CA ASP A 92 6.40 -0.25 14.21
C ASP A 92 5.90 -1.43 15.05
N LYS A 93 4.58 -1.63 15.11
CA LYS A 93 3.98 -2.77 15.84
C LYS A 93 4.34 -4.12 15.24
N ILE A 94 4.61 -4.18 13.94
CA ILE A 94 4.99 -5.40 13.23
C ILE A 94 6.50 -5.53 13.01
N GLY A 95 7.29 -4.49 13.29
CA GLY A 95 8.76 -4.49 13.15
C GLY A 95 9.51 -5.20 14.28
N GLY A 96 8.81 -5.56 15.36
CA GLY A 96 9.32 -6.38 16.47
C GLY A 96 9.32 -7.88 16.21
#